data_AF-A0A970MR26-F1
#
_entry.id   AF-A0A970MR26-F1
#
_cell.length_a   1.000
_cell.length_b   1.000
_cell.length_c   1.000
_cell.angle_alpha   90.00
_cell.angle_beta   90.00
_cell.angle_gamma   90.00
#
_symmetry.space_group_name_H-M   'P 1'
#
loop_
_entity.id
_entity.type
_entity.pdbx_description
1 polymer ?
#
loop_
_entity_poly.entity_id
_entity_poly.type
_entity_poly.pdbx_seq_one_letter_code
_entity_poly.pdbx_strand_id
1 'polypeptide(L)'
;MRSFKPEKYPNKKKEYAEPLRVDYVTGAAMFIDYSKFAEIGGFDTNYFLYCEEEDIAMLMKQNNYDIYLVPEAKFVHHMGKSTTRNLDIEKENYISRLYFHKKHSNTLAYSLHKFLYFLKNIKKFYKDINFIKLSFFIIFGAKMKYSMKHKQKLSID
;
A
#
# COMPACT_ATOMS: atom_id res chain seq x y z
N MET A 1 -14.44 8.76 -2.04
CA MET A 1 -13.41 9.32 -2.94
C MET A 1 -13.61 8.89 -4.39
N ARG A 2 -13.67 7.59 -4.72
CA ARG A 2 -13.93 7.12 -6.10
C ARG A 2 -15.25 7.62 -6.70
N SER A 3 -16.34 7.59 -5.93
CA SER A 3 -17.65 8.06 -6.38
C SER A 3 -17.71 9.56 -6.69
N PHE A 4 -16.76 10.36 -6.18
CA PHE A 4 -16.74 11.83 -6.36
C PHE A 4 -15.84 12.28 -7.53
N LYS A 5 -14.95 11.41 -8.02
CA LYS A 5 -14.06 11.68 -9.18
C LYS A 5 -13.90 10.41 -10.02
N PRO A 6 -14.97 9.91 -10.66
CA PRO A 6 -14.93 8.63 -11.38
C PRO A 6 -13.91 8.64 -12.52
N GLU A 7 -13.70 9.78 -13.18
CA GLU A 7 -12.71 9.96 -14.25
C GLU A 7 -11.28 9.65 -13.80
N LYS A 8 -10.96 9.92 -12.53
CA LYS A 8 -9.62 9.68 -11.98
C LYS A 8 -9.39 8.22 -11.58
N TYR A 9 -10.46 7.44 -11.41
CA TYR A 9 -10.38 6.06 -10.92
C TYR A 9 -11.08 5.12 -11.89
N PRO A 10 -10.34 4.56 -12.87
CA PRO A 10 -10.89 3.62 -13.83
C PRO A 10 -11.67 2.49 -13.16
N ASN A 11 -12.77 2.10 -13.79
CA ASN A 11 -13.62 1.03 -13.29
C ASN A 11 -12.92 -0.31 -13.53
N LYS A 12 -12.61 -1.03 -12.46
CA LYS A 12 -11.96 -2.34 -12.51
C LYS A 12 -12.75 -3.41 -13.27
N LYS A 13 -14.07 -3.25 -13.43
CA LYS A 13 -14.93 -4.20 -14.16
C LYS A 13 -15.08 -3.86 -15.64
N LYS A 14 -14.55 -2.73 -16.08
CA LYS A 14 -14.61 -2.30 -17.48
C LYS A 14 -13.34 -2.74 -18.19
N GLU A 15 -13.50 -3.30 -19.38
CA GLU A 15 -12.38 -3.50 -20.30
C GLU A 15 -12.10 -2.21 -21.07
N TYR A 16 -10.82 -1.96 -21.32
CA TYR A 16 -10.33 -0.78 -22.02
C TYR A 16 -9.55 -1.24 -23.24
N ALA A 17 -9.70 -0.52 -24.35
CA ALA A 17 -8.98 -0.84 -25.59
C ALA A 17 -7.60 -0.16 -25.64
N GLU A 18 -7.51 1.05 -25.07
CA GLU A 18 -6.30 1.88 -25.13
C GLU A 18 -5.63 1.99 -23.75
N PRO A 19 -4.31 2.22 -23.70
CA PRO A 19 -3.59 2.54 -22.47
C PRO A 19 -4.23 3.71 -21.70
N LEU A 20 -4.39 3.52 -20.40
CA LEU A 20 -4.99 4.51 -19.51
C LEU A 20 -3.98 5.08 -18.55
N ARG A 21 -3.87 6.40 -18.46
CA ARG A 21 -3.10 7.05 -17.40
C ARG A 21 -3.82 6.83 -16.06
N VAL A 22 -3.09 6.33 -15.07
CA VAL A 22 -3.63 5.98 -13.75
C VAL A 22 -2.77 6.51 -12.61
N ASP A 23 -3.34 6.48 -11.40
CA ASP A 23 -2.60 6.95 -10.24
C ASP A 23 -1.50 5.99 -9.77
N TYR A 24 -1.72 4.68 -9.94
CA TYR A 24 -0.81 3.60 -9.60
C TYR A 24 -1.35 2.31 -10.23
N VAL A 25 -0.52 1.28 -10.32
CA VAL A 25 -0.89 -0.08 -10.70
C VAL A 25 -0.60 -1.03 -9.54
N THR A 26 -1.21 -2.22 -9.55
CA THR A 26 -0.94 -3.22 -8.50
C THR A 26 0.46 -3.80 -8.67
N GLY A 27 1.20 -3.99 -7.57
CA GLY A 27 2.55 -4.55 -7.60
C GLY A 27 2.65 -6.01 -8.07
N ALA A 28 1.54 -6.72 -8.23
CA ALA A 28 1.51 -8.12 -8.66
C ALA A 28 2.11 -8.36 -10.07
N ALA A 29 1.99 -7.39 -10.97
CA ALA A 29 2.69 -7.36 -12.25
C ALA A 29 2.84 -5.91 -12.69
N MET A 30 4.08 -5.43 -12.71
CA MET A 30 4.42 -4.06 -13.03
C MET A 30 5.73 -4.05 -13.82
N PHE A 31 5.81 -3.18 -14.83
CA PHE A 31 7.02 -2.90 -15.58
C PHE A 31 7.38 -1.44 -15.38
N ILE A 32 8.66 -1.18 -15.11
CA ILE A 32 9.19 0.17 -14.90
C ILE A 32 10.47 0.29 -15.73
N ASP A 33 10.64 1.44 -16.39
CA ASP A 33 11.91 1.81 -16.99
C ASP A 33 13.02 1.83 -15.93
N TYR A 34 14.10 1.08 -16.18
CA TYR A 34 15.17 0.93 -15.20
C TYR A 34 15.84 2.26 -14.85
N SER A 35 16.06 3.14 -15.84
CA SER A 35 16.74 4.42 -15.62
C SER A 35 15.91 5.32 -14.71
N LYS A 36 14.59 5.40 -14.98
CA LYS A 36 13.64 6.14 -14.13
C LYS A 36 13.50 5.54 -12.74
N PHE A 37 13.51 4.21 -12.65
CA PHE A 37 13.46 3.50 -11.37
C PHE A 37 14.70 3.76 -10.51
N ALA A 38 15.89 3.74 -11.12
CA ALA A 38 17.14 4.04 -10.45
C ALA A 38 17.20 5.51 -10.00
N GLU A 39 16.71 6.45 -10.82
CA GLU A 39 16.65 7.88 -10.51
C GLU A 39 15.82 8.17 -9.25
N ILE A 40 14.69 7.50 -9.07
CA ILE A 40 13.85 7.66 -7.86
C ILE A 40 14.38 6.90 -6.63
N GLY A 41 15.51 6.19 -6.75
CA GLY A 41 16.14 5.43 -5.66
C GLY A 41 15.58 4.01 -5.47
N GLY A 42 14.73 3.53 -6.37
CA GLY A 42 14.18 2.18 -6.33
C GLY A 42 13.13 1.92 -5.22
N PHE A 43 13.05 0.68 -4.76
CA PHE A 43 12.15 0.31 -3.66
C PHE A 43 12.70 0.78 -2.31
N ASP A 44 11.85 1.39 -1.49
CA ASP A 44 12.19 1.72 -0.10
C ASP A 44 12.18 0.46 0.78
N THR A 45 13.36 0.05 1.24
CA THR A 45 13.59 -1.16 2.07
C THR A 45 12.97 -1.10 3.46
N ASN A 46 12.32 0.02 3.81
CA ASN A 46 11.49 0.10 5.00
C ASN A 46 10.16 -0.62 4.86
N TYR A 47 9.62 -0.74 3.63
CA TYR A 47 8.45 -1.58 3.37
C TYR A 47 8.86 -3.05 3.33
N PHE A 48 8.16 -3.88 4.09
CA PHE A 48 8.28 -5.34 3.99
C PHE A 48 7.09 -5.96 3.28
N LEU A 49 5.88 -5.53 3.61
CA LEU A 49 4.66 -5.86 2.90
C LEU A 49 3.75 -4.64 2.82
N TYR A 50 3.08 -4.48 1.67
CA TYR A 50 2.12 -3.42 1.36
C TYR A 50 2.74 -2.02 1.21
N CYS A 51 2.07 -1.22 0.38
CA CYS A 51 2.42 0.17 0.11
C CYS A 51 3.72 0.38 -0.66
N GLU A 52 4.42 -0.69 -1.05
CA GLU A 52 5.60 -0.60 -1.92
C GLU A 52 5.25 -0.04 -3.30
N GLU A 53 4.12 -0.46 -3.88
CA GLU A 53 3.69 0.00 -5.20
C GLU A 53 3.12 1.42 -5.14
N GLU A 54 2.40 1.77 -4.07
CA GLU A 54 1.90 3.13 -3.87
C GLU A 54 3.03 4.13 -3.62
N ASP A 55 4.09 3.73 -2.91
CA ASP A 55 5.28 4.56 -2.66
C ASP A 55 6.02 4.89 -3.97
N ILE A 56 6.33 3.86 -4.77
CA ILE A 56 6.93 4.06 -6.10
C ILE A 56 6.05 4.94 -6.97
N ALA A 57 4.75 4.68 -7.02
CA ALA A 57 3.85 5.46 -7.85
C ALA A 57 3.82 6.94 -7.44
N MET A 58 3.94 7.23 -6.15
CA MET A 58 4.04 8.60 -5.65
C MET A 58 5.37 9.26 -6.09
N LEU A 59 6.49 8.56 -5.93
CA LEU A 59 7.82 9.07 -6.33
C LEU A 59 7.92 9.29 -7.84
N MET A 60 7.40 8.38 -8.65
CA MET A 60 7.34 8.51 -10.11
C MET A 60 6.60 9.79 -10.51
N LYS A 61 5.43 10.05 -9.92
CA LYS A 61 4.66 11.26 -10.19
C LYS A 61 5.35 12.54 -9.72
N GLN A 62 6.02 12.50 -8.57
CA GLN A 62 6.80 13.65 -8.07
C GLN A 62 7.94 14.01 -9.02
N ASN A 63 8.45 13.04 -9.78
CA ASN A 63 9.45 13.22 -10.83
C ASN A 63 8.81 13.40 -12.23
N ASN A 64 7.52 13.76 -12.30
CA ASN A 64 6.78 13.99 -13.54
C ASN A 64 6.73 12.79 -14.49
N TYR A 65 6.84 11.57 -13.98
CA TYR A 65 6.65 10.34 -14.74
C TYR A 65 5.20 9.87 -14.70
N ASP A 66 4.76 9.38 -15.86
CA ASP A 66 3.42 8.86 -16.03
C ASP A 66 3.34 7.36 -15.78
N ILE A 67 2.20 6.96 -15.23
CA ILE A 67 1.89 5.57 -14.92
C ILE A 67 0.68 5.17 -15.75
N TYR A 68 0.79 4.05 -16.44
CA TYR A 68 -0.25 3.55 -17.34
C TYR A 68 -0.71 2.15 -16.95
N LEU A 69 -2.01 1.91 -17.09
CA LEU A 69 -2.57 0.58 -17.24
C LEU A 69 -2.56 0.23 -18.72
N VAL A 70 -1.92 -0.88 -19.09
CA VAL A 70 -1.83 -1.37 -20.48
C VAL A 70 -2.79 -2.55 -20.65
N PRO A 71 -3.95 -2.39 -21.33
CA PRO A 71 -4.97 -3.44 -21.38
C PRO A 71 -4.58 -4.69 -22.15
N GLU A 72 -3.66 -4.59 -23.12
CA GLU A 72 -3.17 -5.77 -23.86
C GLU A 72 -2.29 -6.69 -22.99
N ALA A 73 -1.65 -6.14 -21.95
CA ALA A 73 -0.80 -6.91 -21.04
C ALA A 73 -1.65 -7.71 -20.05
N LYS A 74 -1.90 -8.98 -20.36
CA LYS A 74 -2.71 -9.90 -19.53
C LYS A 74 -1.82 -10.89 -18.77
N PHE A 75 -2.15 -11.11 -17.50
CA PHE A 75 -1.49 -12.10 -16.65
C PHE A 75 -2.49 -12.76 -15.72
N VAL A 76 -2.18 -13.98 -15.27
CA VAL A 76 -3.00 -14.71 -14.29
C VAL A 76 -2.40 -14.49 -12.91
N HIS A 77 -3.21 -13.95 -11.98
CA HIS A 77 -2.81 -13.79 -10.59
C HIS A 77 -3.64 -14.68 -9.67
N HIS A 78 -3.00 -15.67 -9.05
CA HIS A 78 -3.63 -16.55 -8.08
C HIS A 78 -3.71 -15.88 -6.70
N MET A 79 -4.72 -15.03 -6.53
CA MET A 79 -4.94 -14.25 -5.30
C MET A 79 -5.06 -15.12 -4.04
N GLY A 80 -4.61 -14.59 -2.90
CA GLY A 80 -4.96 -15.09 -1.56
C GLY A 80 -4.24 -16.37 -1.11
N LYS A 81 -3.30 -16.90 -1.89
CA LYS A 81 -2.55 -18.11 -1.51
C LYS A 81 -1.37 -17.85 -0.58
N SER A 82 -0.77 -16.67 -0.63
CA SER A 82 0.53 -16.41 0.04
C SER A 82 0.41 -15.89 1.47
N THR A 83 -0.77 -15.42 1.90
CA THR A 83 -0.92 -14.78 3.21
C THR A 83 -2.21 -15.20 3.90
N THR A 84 -2.08 -15.90 5.03
CA THR A 84 -3.19 -16.13 5.94
C THR A 84 -3.40 -14.88 6.81
N ARG A 85 -4.62 -14.36 6.82
CA ARG A 85 -4.96 -13.16 7.59
C ARG A 85 -4.86 -13.45 9.08
N ASN A 86 -4.00 -12.70 9.78
CA ASN A 86 -3.83 -12.76 11.23
C ASN A 86 -3.46 -11.37 11.78
N LEU A 87 -3.35 -11.24 13.10
CA LEU A 87 -3.06 -9.96 13.75
C LEU A 87 -1.70 -9.37 13.35
N ASP A 88 -0.68 -10.19 13.09
CA ASP A 88 0.65 -9.71 12.70
C ASP A 88 0.64 -9.13 11.27
N ILE A 89 -0.05 -9.79 10.33
CA ILE A 89 -0.26 -9.28 8.97
C ILE A 89 -1.08 -7.97 8.99
N GLU A 90 -2.10 -7.88 9.84
CA GLU A 90 -2.85 -6.64 9.99
C GLU A 90 -1.97 -5.52 10.58
N LYS A 91 -1.14 -5.82 11.59
CA LYS A 91 -0.17 -4.85 12.12
C LYS A 91 0.79 -4.38 11.03
N GLU A 92 1.35 -5.29 10.24
CA GLU A 92 2.24 -4.96 9.12
C GLU A 92 1.55 -4.01 8.13
N ASN A 93 0.28 -4.27 7.81
CA ASN A 93 -0.51 -3.38 6.95
C ASN A 93 -0.59 -1.95 7.50
N TYR A 94 -0.79 -1.77 8.81
CA TYR A 94 -0.84 -0.43 9.42
C TYR A 94 0.54 0.19 9.60
N ILE A 95 1.61 -0.59 9.82
CA ILE A 95 2.99 -0.09 9.83
C ILE A 95 3.28 0.56 8.48
N SER A 96 3.08 -0.17 7.37
CA SER A 96 3.34 0.32 6.02
C SER A 96 2.46 1.52 5.65
N ARG A 97 1.16 1.48 5.97
CA ARG A 97 0.25 2.60 5.68
C ARG A 97 0.59 3.87 6.45
N LEU A 98 0.88 3.77 7.74
CA LEU A 98 1.23 4.96 8.53
C LEU A 98 2.60 5.50 8.13
N TYR A 99 3.55 4.63 7.79
CA TYR A 99 4.84 5.05 7.23
C TYR A 99 4.66 5.79 5.90
N PHE A 100 3.86 5.27 4.97
CA PHE A 100 3.51 5.93 3.71
C PHE A 100 2.91 7.32 3.93
N HIS A 101 1.90 7.45 4.79
CA HIS A 101 1.29 8.75 5.08
C HIS A 101 2.27 9.70 5.75
N LYS A 102 3.15 9.21 6.64
CA LYS A 102 4.19 10.04 7.26
C LYS A 102 5.20 10.54 6.23
N LYS A 103 5.53 9.74 5.22
CA LYS A 103 6.49 10.06 4.15
C LYS A 103 5.92 11.06 3.14
N HIS A 104 4.65 10.91 2.75
CA HIS A 104 4.06 11.64 1.61
C HIS A 104 2.98 12.66 1.97
N SER A 105 2.63 12.83 3.24
CA SER A 105 1.61 13.80 3.67
C SER A 105 2.10 14.69 4.80
N ASN A 106 1.47 15.86 4.96
CA ASN A 106 1.78 16.75 6.07
C ASN A 106 1.29 16.18 7.42
N THR A 107 1.78 16.74 8.52
CA THR A 107 1.50 16.26 9.89
C THR A 107 0.01 16.23 10.24
N LEU A 108 -0.78 17.18 9.72
CA LEU A 108 -2.22 17.22 9.94
C LEU A 108 -2.92 16.06 9.23
N ALA A 109 -2.63 15.86 7.94
CA ALA A 109 -3.17 14.75 7.16
C ALA A 109 -2.75 13.39 7.74
N TYR A 110 -1.49 13.24 8.15
CA TYR A 110 -1.00 12.06 8.86
C TYR A 110 -1.78 11.78 10.15
N SER A 111 -1.99 12.81 10.98
CA SER A 111 -2.74 12.69 12.24
C SER A 111 -4.20 12.32 11.99
N LEU A 112 -4.82 12.90 10.95
CA LEU A 112 -6.17 12.57 10.52
C LEU A 112 -6.26 11.12 10.04
N HIS A 113 -5.36 10.66 9.17
CA HIS A 113 -5.34 9.27 8.71
C HIS A 113 -5.20 8.28 9.87
N LYS A 114 -4.29 8.57 10.81
CA LYS A 114 -4.12 7.76 12.03
C LYS A 114 -5.42 7.69 12.85
N PHE A 115 -6.09 8.82 13.04
CA PHE A 115 -7.37 8.88 13.75
C PHE A 115 -8.49 8.13 13.02
N LEU A 116 -8.61 8.28 11.69
CA LEU A 116 -9.60 7.58 10.89
C LEU A 116 -9.39 6.07 10.92
N TYR A 117 -8.13 5.60 10.89
CA TYR A 117 -7.83 4.18 11.05
C TYR A 117 -8.15 3.67 12.46
N PHE A 118 -7.87 4.46 13.50
CA PHE A 118 -8.31 4.14 14.86
C PHE A 118 -9.83 3.96 14.91
N LEU A 119 -10.60 4.95 14.41
CA LEU A 119 -12.06 4.89 14.39
C LEU A 119 -12.60 3.69 13.58
N LYS A 120 -11.98 3.39 12.45
CA LYS A 120 -12.35 2.25 11.58
C LYS A 120 -12.19 0.91 12.31
N ASN A 121 -11.14 0.74 13.12
CA ASN A 121 -10.88 -0.52 13.82
C ASN A 121 -11.62 -0.59 15.13
N ILE A 122 -11.67 0.49 15.91
CA ILE A 122 -12.37 0.47 17.20
C ILE A 122 -13.84 0.16 16.97
N LYS A 123 -14.48 0.69 15.93
CA LYS A 123 -15.87 0.36 15.57
C LYS A 123 -16.11 -1.13 15.29
N LYS A 124 -15.07 -1.93 15.03
CA LYS A 124 -15.16 -3.38 14.81
C LYS A 124 -14.87 -4.21 16.06
N PHE A 125 -14.69 -3.59 17.22
CA PHE A 125 -14.38 -4.29 18.47
C PHE A 125 -15.39 -5.39 18.82
N TYR A 126 -16.67 -5.18 18.49
CA TYR A 126 -17.75 -6.15 18.73
C TYR A 126 -17.57 -7.47 17.97
N LYS A 127 -16.73 -7.50 16.93
CA LYS A 127 -16.44 -8.72 16.15
C LYS A 127 -15.28 -9.53 16.71
N ASP A 128 -14.24 -8.83 17.18
CA ASP A 128 -13.02 -9.46 17.69
C ASP A 128 -12.25 -8.44 18.57
N ILE A 129 -11.86 -8.85 19.78
CA ILE A 129 -11.05 -8.07 20.71
C ILE A 129 -9.70 -7.64 20.12
N ASN A 130 -9.18 -8.37 19.13
CA ASN A 130 -7.96 -8.01 18.43
C ASN A 130 -8.06 -6.65 17.72
N PHE A 131 -9.27 -6.20 17.34
CA PHE A 131 -9.45 -4.86 16.79
C PHE A 131 -9.18 -3.75 17.81
N ILE A 132 -9.40 -4.00 19.11
CA ILE A 132 -9.00 -3.06 20.18
C ILE A 132 -7.48 -2.98 20.25
N LYS A 133 -6.80 -4.13 20.30
CA LYS A 133 -5.32 -4.20 20.30
C LYS A 133 -4.74 -3.46 19.10
N LEU A 134 -5.33 -3.67 17.92
CA LEU A 134 -4.92 -3.01 16.68
C LEU A 134 -5.18 -1.50 16.70
N SER A 135 -6.30 -1.06 17.26
CA SER A 135 -6.62 0.36 17.43
C SER A 135 -5.58 1.06 18.31
N PHE A 136 -5.22 0.46 19.45
CA PHE A 136 -4.15 0.99 20.30
C PHE A 136 -2.80 0.96 19.58
N PHE A 137 -2.48 -0.10 18.85
CA PHE A 137 -1.25 -0.15 18.04
C PHE A 137 -1.17 1.01 17.03
N ILE A 138 -2.28 1.36 16.37
CA ILE A 138 -2.39 2.48 15.42
C ILE A 138 -2.21 3.84 16.12
N ILE A 139 -2.86 4.06 17.28
CA ILE A 139 -2.77 5.38 17.95
C ILE A 139 -1.35 5.67 18.43
N PHE A 140 -0.61 4.63 18.84
CA PHE A 140 0.81 4.68 19.18
C PHE A 140 1.75 4.66 17.96
N GLY A 141 1.18 4.78 16.75
CA GLY A 141 1.90 5.09 15.52
C GLY A 141 2.45 3.90 14.75
N ALA A 142 2.01 2.67 15.04
CA ALA A 142 2.42 1.45 14.34
C ALA A 142 3.93 1.41 14.02
N LYS A 143 4.75 1.45 15.07
CA LYS A 143 6.20 1.67 14.94
C LYS A 143 6.88 0.55 14.13
N MET A 144 7.79 0.93 13.24
CA MET A 144 8.55 0.03 12.34
C MET A 144 9.31 -1.10 13.06
N LYS A 145 9.70 -0.91 14.33
CA LYS A 145 10.35 -1.96 15.15
C LYS A 145 9.49 -3.21 15.35
N TYR A 146 8.18 -3.12 15.12
CA TYR A 146 7.26 -4.24 15.21
C TYR A 146 7.01 -4.93 13.86
N SER A 147 7.68 -4.49 12.79
CA SER A 147 7.53 -5.09 11.46
C SER A 147 7.97 -6.55 11.47
N MET A 148 7.24 -7.36 10.71
CA MET A 148 7.56 -8.77 10.46
C MET A 148 8.89 -8.96 9.74
N LYS A 149 9.46 -7.90 9.14
CA LYS A 149 10.77 -7.95 8.49
C LYS A 149 11.89 -8.41 9.42
N HIS A 150 11.81 -8.01 10.69
CA HIS A 150 12.79 -8.37 11.72
C HIS A 150 12.67 -9.83 12.19
N LYS A 151 11.62 -10.53 11.76
CA LYS A 151 11.39 -11.95 12.08
C LYS A 151 11.81 -12.87 10.93
N GLN A 152 12.18 -12.33 9.77
CA GLN A 152 12.61 -13.13 8.62
C GLN A 152 13.93 -13.84 8.94
N LYS A 153 13.98 -15.13 8.64
CA LYS A 153 15.22 -15.92 8.68
C LYS A 153 15.55 -16.29 7.25
N LEU A 154 16.72 -15.88 6.76
CA LEU A 154 17.24 -16.34 5.49
C LEU A 154 17.84 -17.73 5.72
N SER A 155 17.26 -18.76 5.11
CA SER A 155 17.96 -20.03 4.95
C SER A 155 19.00 -19.83 3.86
N ILE A 156 20.28 -19.87 4.24
CA ILE A 156 21.38 -19.99 3.30
C ILE A 156 21.55 -21.50 3.13
N ASP A 157 20.88 -22.05 2.12
CA ASP A 157 21.14 -23.41 1.63
C ASP A 157 22.35 -23.37 0.67
#